data_AF-A0AAN8QKM2-F1
#
_entry.id   AF-A0AAN8QKM2-F1
#
_cell.length_a   1.000
_cell.length_b   1.000
_cell.length_c   1.000
_cell.angle_alpha   90.00
_cell.angle_beta   90.00
_cell.angle_gamma   90.00
#
_symmetry.space_group_name_H-M   'P 1'
#
loop_
_entity.id
_entity.type
_entity.pdbx_description
1 polymer ?
#
loop_
_entity_poly.entity_id
_entity_poly.type
_entity_poly.pdbx_seq_one_letter_code
_entity_poly.pdbx_strand_id
1 'polypeptide(L)'
;MKMNGLLCVLLATSAALLFTAKGQENYDMLRELDKKHVDMAIRYANKNDELQKSIAKNEHLNFFKVNDQSEVKGQEFRINLLLKATVCPKASSESEHKHRHDCGFKPNRPYINCVVCNKNFHDSTDPYIDCVRNKDVKTRDVIRHDKCSTLLHGAETISSFNRDVLAVSDN
;
A
#
# COMPACT_ATOMS: atom_id res chain seq x y z
N MET A 1 5.86 -21.05 51.91
CA MET A 1 5.77 -20.06 50.81
C MET A 1 5.50 -20.82 49.50
N LYS A 2 4.25 -20.79 49.01
CA LYS A 2 3.84 -21.44 47.76
C LYS A 2 3.60 -20.34 46.72
N MET A 3 4.55 -20.11 45.83
CA MET A 3 4.38 -19.16 44.73
C MET A 3 5.20 -19.56 43.50
N ASN A 4 5.10 -20.82 43.06
CA ASN A 4 5.92 -21.32 41.95
C ASN A 4 5.12 -22.02 40.82
N GLY A 5 3.79 -22.16 40.97
CA GLY A 5 2.94 -22.78 39.93
C GLY A 5 2.37 -21.78 38.93
N LEU A 6 1.91 -20.62 39.42
CA LEU A 6 1.21 -19.62 38.60
C LEU A 6 2.16 -18.85 37.66
N LEU A 7 3.39 -18.58 38.10
CA LEU A 7 4.40 -17.87 37.32
C LEU A 7 4.86 -18.68 36.10
N CYS A 8 4.98 -20.00 36.24
CA CYS A 8 5.35 -20.91 35.15
C CYS A 8 4.24 -21.03 34.09
N VAL A 9 2.97 -20.98 34.50
CA VAL A 9 1.84 -20.98 33.56
C VAL A 9 1.75 -19.64 32.80
N LEU A 10 2.00 -18.51 33.46
CA LEU A 10 2.01 -17.19 32.81
C LEU A 10 3.18 -17.00 31.82
N LEU A 11 4.34 -17.61 32.11
CA LEU A 11 5.48 -17.62 31.19
C LEU A 11 5.27 -18.59 30.01
N ALA A 12 4.48 -19.65 30.17
CA ALA A 12 4.15 -20.57 29.10
C ALA A 12 3.05 -20.04 28.15
N THR A 13 2.16 -19.16 28.61
CA THR A 13 1.09 -18.57 27.78
C THR A 13 1.53 -17.36 26.94
N SER A 14 2.70 -16.79 27.21
CA SER A 14 3.21 -15.61 26.49
C SER A 14 4.07 -15.96 25.26
N ALA A 15 4.41 -17.24 25.06
CA ALA A 15 5.19 -17.70 23.91
C ALA A 15 4.34 -18.10 22.68
N ALA A 16 3.01 -18.09 22.79
CA ALA A 16 2.16 -18.75 21.80
C ALA A 16 1.94 -17.99 20.48
N LEU A 17 2.35 -16.72 20.30
CA LEU A 17 2.02 -16.00 19.05
C LEU A 17 3.08 -15.05 18.47
N LEU A 18 4.28 -14.91 19.04
CA LEU A 18 5.30 -14.04 18.46
C LEU A 18 6.26 -14.81 17.55
N PHE A 19 5.72 -15.44 16.52
CA PHE A 19 6.50 -15.64 15.29
C PHE A 19 6.48 -14.33 14.53
N THR A 20 7.27 -13.35 14.96
CA THR A 20 7.75 -12.33 14.02
C THR A 20 8.65 -13.08 13.04
N ALA A 21 8.08 -13.51 11.92
CA ALA A 21 8.87 -13.98 10.80
C ALA A 21 9.91 -12.88 10.52
N LYS A 22 11.21 -13.19 10.61
CA LYS A 22 12.29 -12.20 10.52
C LYS A 22 12.03 -11.24 9.36
N GLY A 23 11.79 -9.96 9.67
CA GLY A 23 11.57 -8.89 8.69
C GLY A 23 10.12 -8.62 8.28
N GLN A 24 9.12 -9.29 8.87
CA GLN A 24 7.71 -8.87 8.77
C GLN A 24 7.45 -7.76 9.80
N GLU A 25 6.82 -6.67 9.36
CA GLU A 25 6.35 -5.61 10.24
C GLU A 25 4.91 -5.84 10.69
N ASN A 26 4.56 -5.30 11.86
CA ASN A 26 3.20 -5.37 12.37
C ASN A 26 2.37 -4.22 11.78
N TYR A 27 1.37 -4.56 10.99
CA TYR A 27 0.40 -3.60 10.44
C TYR A 27 -0.22 -2.70 11.51
N ASP A 28 -0.54 -3.24 12.70
CA ASP A 28 -1.22 -2.48 13.75
C ASP A 28 -0.35 -1.39 14.36
N MET A 29 0.98 -1.54 14.26
CA MET A 29 1.96 -0.57 14.77
C MET A 29 2.28 0.55 13.78
N LEU A 30 1.74 0.48 12.56
CA LEU A 30 1.90 1.56 11.58
C LEU A 30 1.13 2.81 12.04
N ARG A 31 1.63 4.00 11.66
CA ARG A 31 0.86 5.23 11.82
C ARG A 31 -0.40 5.15 10.97
N GLU A 32 -1.50 5.79 11.40
CA GLU A 32 -2.78 5.75 10.69
C GLU A 32 -2.67 6.21 9.23
N LEU A 33 -1.78 7.17 8.97
CA LEU A 33 -1.51 7.61 7.61
C LEU A 33 -0.84 6.52 6.76
N ASP A 34 0.15 5.82 7.33
CA ASP A 34 0.85 4.75 6.63
C ASP A 34 -0.12 3.59 6.38
N LYS A 35 -0.96 3.24 7.38
CA LYS A 35 -2.05 2.26 7.22
C LYS A 35 -2.97 2.61 6.07
N LYS A 36 -3.41 3.87 5.96
CA LYS A 36 -4.29 4.34 4.88
C LYS A 36 -3.71 4.01 3.51
N HIS A 37 -2.42 4.27 3.29
CA HIS A 37 -1.75 4.04 2.01
C HIS A 37 -1.38 2.56 1.78
N VAL A 38 -1.01 1.83 2.84
CA VAL A 38 -0.85 0.38 2.80
C VAL A 38 -2.15 -0.29 2.37
N ASP A 39 -3.27 0.14 2.93
CA ASP A 39 -4.60 -0.35 2.58
C ASP A 39 -4.98 -0.05 1.13
N MET A 40 -4.56 1.09 0.58
CA MET A 40 -4.72 1.38 -0.85
C MET A 40 -3.94 0.39 -1.71
N ALA A 41 -2.68 0.11 -1.38
CA ALA A 41 -1.87 -0.87 -2.10
C ALA A 41 -2.47 -2.28 -2.02
N ILE A 42 -2.94 -2.70 -0.84
CA ILE A 42 -3.61 -3.99 -0.65
C ILE A 42 -4.87 -4.06 -1.51
N ARG A 43 -5.73 -3.03 -1.47
CA ARG A 43 -6.96 -2.98 -2.28
C ARG A 43 -6.64 -3.07 -3.77
N TYR A 44 -5.72 -2.23 -4.24
CA TYR A 44 -5.30 -2.20 -5.64
C TYR A 44 -4.79 -3.56 -6.10
N ALA A 45 -3.85 -4.17 -5.36
CA ALA A 45 -3.23 -5.43 -5.76
C ALA A 45 -4.20 -6.63 -5.67
N ASN A 46 -5.15 -6.62 -4.73
CA ASN A 46 -6.15 -7.67 -4.64
C ASN A 46 -7.24 -7.57 -5.72
N LYS A 47 -7.58 -6.35 -6.18
CA LYS A 47 -8.51 -6.12 -7.30
C LYS A 47 -7.89 -6.31 -8.67
N ASN A 48 -6.57 -6.14 -8.79
CA ASN A 48 -5.88 -6.23 -10.07
C ASN A 48 -5.82 -7.69 -10.57
N ASP A 49 -6.64 -8.01 -11.56
CA ASP A 49 -6.78 -9.35 -12.13
C ASP A 49 -5.49 -9.89 -12.76
N GLU A 50 -4.70 -9.05 -13.42
CA GLU A 50 -3.44 -9.44 -14.05
C GLU A 50 -2.42 -9.84 -12.98
N LEU A 51 -2.27 -9.02 -11.94
CA LEU A 51 -1.38 -9.29 -10.81
C LEU A 51 -1.84 -10.56 -10.06
N GLN A 52 -3.15 -10.70 -9.86
CA GLN A 52 -3.75 -11.86 -9.21
C GLN A 52 -3.49 -13.16 -9.99
N LYS A 53 -3.64 -13.15 -11.32
CA LYS A 53 -3.42 -14.34 -12.15
C LYS A 53 -1.92 -14.67 -12.29
N SER A 54 -1.09 -13.66 -12.57
CA SER A 54 0.31 -13.87 -12.97
C SER A 54 1.30 -13.95 -11.79
N ILE A 55 1.01 -13.29 -10.67
CA ILE A 55 1.94 -13.14 -9.54
C ILE A 55 1.38 -13.80 -8.28
N ALA A 56 0.19 -13.41 -7.84
CA ALA A 56 -0.40 -13.89 -6.59
C ALA A 56 -1.03 -15.30 -6.70
N LYS A 57 -1.32 -15.77 -7.93
CA LYS A 57 -2.01 -17.03 -8.22
C LYS A 57 -3.38 -17.14 -7.51
N ASN A 58 -4.18 -16.07 -7.57
CA ASN A 58 -5.50 -15.95 -6.94
C ASN A 58 -5.47 -16.16 -5.41
N GLU A 59 -4.46 -15.60 -4.76
CA GLU A 59 -4.30 -15.61 -3.31
C GLU A 59 -4.45 -14.19 -2.77
N HIS A 60 -5.01 -14.07 -1.56
CA HIS A 60 -5.09 -12.77 -0.90
C HIS A 60 -3.68 -12.25 -0.58
N LEU A 61 -3.45 -10.96 -0.85
CA LEU A 61 -2.21 -10.27 -0.59
C LEU A 61 -2.32 -9.42 0.67
N ASN A 62 -1.33 -9.56 1.57
CA ASN A 62 -1.23 -8.79 2.81
C ASN A 62 0.06 -7.97 2.88
N PHE A 63 0.02 -6.93 3.70
CA PHE A 63 1.19 -6.12 4.08
C PHE A 63 2.26 -6.95 4.76
N PHE A 64 3.48 -6.92 4.20
CA PHE A 64 4.64 -7.58 4.79
C PHE A 64 5.57 -6.59 5.51
N LYS A 65 5.93 -5.48 4.87
CA LYS A 65 6.74 -4.40 5.46
C LYS A 65 6.76 -3.13 4.62
N VAL A 66 7.15 -2.01 5.21
CA VAL A 66 7.59 -0.81 4.49
C VAL A 66 9.06 -0.97 4.12
N ASN A 67 9.44 -0.58 2.90
CA ASN A 67 10.84 -0.52 2.48
C ASN A 67 11.41 0.88 2.62
N ASP A 68 10.63 1.87 2.21
CA ASP A 68 11.04 3.26 2.15
C ASP A 68 9.80 4.16 2.18
N GLN A 69 9.98 5.36 2.72
CA GLN A 69 8.92 6.35 2.83
C GLN A 69 9.53 7.75 2.79
N SER A 70 8.90 8.63 2.02
CA SER A 70 9.26 10.04 1.97
C SER A 70 8.03 10.93 2.10
N GLU A 71 8.17 11.96 2.93
CA GLU A 71 7.22 13.04 3.09
C GLU A 71 7.94 14.36 2.82
N VAL A 72 7.43 15.16 1.88
CA VAL A 72 8.01 16.47 1.57
C VAL A 72 7.05 17.55 2.05
N LYS A 73 7.48 18.27 3.10
CA LYS A 73 6.83 19.47 3.66
C LYS A 73 5.31 19.34 3.89
N GLY A 74 4.83 18.15 4.27
CA GLY A 74 3.41 17.90 4.55
C GLY A 74 2.46 18.03 3.35
N GLN A 75 2.98 18.12 2.13
CA GLN A 75 2.20 18.16 0.91
C GLN A 75 2.29 16.83 0.18
N GLU A 76 3.47 16.23 0.12
CA GLU A 76 3.69 15.05 -0.71
C GLU A 76 3.85 13.81 0.16
N PHE A 77 3.21 12.72 -0.23
CA PHE A 77 3.40 11.43 0.42
C PHE A 77 3.77 10.37 -0.61
N ARG A 78 4.85 9.65 -0.36
CA ARG A 78 5.25 8.46 -1.11
C ARG A 78 5.64 7.36 -0.15
N ILE A 79 5.06 6.19 -0.32
CA ILE A 79 5.41 4.98 0.43
C ILE A 79 5.73 3.84 -0.55
N ASN A 80 6.83 3.14 -0.27
CA ASN A 80 7.24 1.92 -0.94
C ASN A 80 7.15 0.77 0.07
N LEU A 81 6.35 -0.23 -0.26
CA LEU A 81 6.04 -1.34 0.64
C LEU A 81 6.05 -2.68 -0.09
N LEU A 82 6.19 -3.74 0.68
CA LEU A 82 6.04 -5.11 0.20
C LEU A 82 4.71 -5.69 0.65
N LEU A 83 4.02 -6.29 -0.32
CA LEU A 83 2.95 -7.24 -0.08
C LEU A 83 3.45 -8.66 -0.29
N LYS A 84 2.76 -9.63 0.31
CA LYS A 84 3.01 -11.05 0.10
C LYS A 84 1.71 -11.84 0.12
N ALA A 85 1.65 -12.89 -0.69
CA ALA A 85 0.50 -13.77 -0.75
C ALA A 85 0.34 -14.61 0.51
N THR A 86 -0.91 -14.85 0.86
CA THR A 86 -1.33 -15.53 2.09
C THR A 86 -1.94 -16.90 1.79
N VAL A 87 -2.29 -17.60 2.85
CA VAL A 87 -3.03 -18.87 2.79
C VAL A 87 -4.48 -18.68 2.35
N CYS A 88 -5.00 -17.46 2.46
CA CYS A 88 -6.38 -17.14 2.13
C CYS A 88 -6.60 -17.04 0.61
N PRO A 89 -7.79 -17.41 0.11
CA PRO A 89 -8.16 -17.24 -1.29
C PRO A 89 -8.22 -15.74 -1.67
N LYS A 90 -8.11 -15.43 -2.96
CA LYS A 90 -8.30 -14.07 -3.51
C LYS A 90 -9.55 -13.41 -2.90
N ALA A 91 -9.41 -12.13 -2.56
CA ALA A 91 -10.53 -11.31 -2.10
C ALA A 91 -11.67 -11.30 -3.14
N SER A 92 -12.88 -11.60 -2.69
CA SER A 92 -14.09 -11.66 -3.51
C SER A 92 -15.04 -10.48 -3.27
N SER A 93 -14.86 -9.78 -2.15
CA SER A 93 -15.71 -8.65 -1.74
C SER A 93 -14.87 -7.48 -1.24
N GLU A 94 -15.44 -6.27 -1.25
CA GLU A 94 -14.75 -5.05 -0.78
C GLU A 94 -14.18 -5.18 0.63
N SER A 95 -14.87 -5.87 1.53
CA SER A 95 -14.42 -6.11 2.90
C SER A 95 -13.20 -7.04 2.99
N GLU A 96 -12.93 -7.84 1.96
CA GLU A 96 -11.78 -8.75 1.88
C GLU A 96 -10.57 -8.11 1.18
N HIS A 97 -10.75 -7.01 0.46
CA HIS A 97 -9.67 -6.30 -0.24
C HIS A 97 -8.77 -5.46 0.71
N LYS A 98 -8.77 -5.74 2.01
CA LYS A 98 -8.01 -5.01 3.03
C LYS A 98 -7.05 -5.94 3.78
N HIS A 99 -6.24 -5.38 4.69
CA HIS A 99 -5.39 -6.21 5.55
C HIS A 99 -6.21 -7.22 6.37
N ARG A 100 -5.71 -8.46 6.45
CA ARG A 100 -6.38 -9.58 7.13
C ARG A 100 -5.43 -10.28 8.09
N HIS A 101 -5.59 -10.03 9.39
CA HIS A 101 -4.74 -10.63 10.44
C HIS A 101 -4.87 -12.14 10.53
N ASP A 102 -6.02 -12.69 10.13
CA ASP A 102 -6.31 -14.13 10.11
C ASP A 102 -5.59 -14.87 8.98
N CYS A 103 -5.04 -14.15 8.00
CA CYS A 103 -4.41 -14.70 6.81
C CYS A 103 -2.88 -14.76 6.95
N GLY A 104 -2.37 -15.90 7.39
CA GLY A 104 -0.93 -16.19 7.43
C GLY A 104 -0.27 -16.19 6.05
N PHE A 105 1.00 -15.82 5.97
CA PHE A 105 1.74 -15.79 4.70
C PHE A 105 2.06 -17.19 4.17
N LYS A 106 1.96 -17.37 2.84
CA LYS A 106 2.46 -18.60 2.20
C LYS A 106 3.98 -18.57 2.06
N PRO A 107 4.67 -19.67 2.42
CA PRO A 107 6.09 -19.80 2.11
C PRO A 107 6.30 -19.83 0.59
N ASN A 108 7.50 -19.44 0.14
CA ASN A 108 7.92 -19.51 -1.26
C ASN A 108 7.11 -18.66 -2.27
N ARG A 109 6.29 -17.72 -1.79
CA ARG A 109 5.66 -16.71 -2.63
C ARG A 109 6.57 -15.49 -2.80
N PRO A 110 6.67 -14.92 -4.02
CA PRO A 110 7.46 -13.72 -4.24
C PRO A 110 6.87 -12.54 -3.48
N TYR A 111 7.73 -11.60 -3.10
CA TYR A 111 7.28 -10.29 -2.66
C TYR A 111 6.74 -9.50 -3.85
N ILE A 112 5.70 -8.72 -3.60
CA ILE A 112 5.14 -7.75 -4.53
C ILE A 112 5.49 -6.38 -3.98
N ASN A 113 6.27 -5.62 -4.75
CA ASN A 113 6.67 -4.27 -4.38
C ASN A 113 5.65 -3.28 -4.94
N CYS A 114 5.03 -2.54 -4.04
CA CYS A 114 4.07 -1.50 -4.37
C CYS A 114 4.62 -0.12 -4.01
N VAL A 115 4.38 0.85 -4.88
CA VAL A 115 4.53 2.27 -4.58
C VAL A 115 3.15 2.91 -4.59
N VAL A 116 2.89 3.74 -3.59
CA VAL A 116 1.72 4.62 -3.52
C VAL A 116 2.22 6.04 -3.35
N CYS A 117 1.76 6.97 -4.18
CA CYS A 117 2.07 8.39 -4.00
C CYS A 117 0.86 9.29 -4.26
N ASN A 118 0.79 10.36 -3.46
CA ASN A 118 -0.29 11.34 -3.45
C ASN A 118 0.27 12.76 -3.51
N LYS A 119 -0.48 13.64 -4.19
CA LYS A 119 -0.18 15.08 -4.28
C LYS A 119 -0.36 15.83 -2.96
N ASN A 120 -1.29 15.36 -2.15
CA ASN A 120 -1.64 15.95 -0.86
C ASN A 120 -1.59 14.85 0.20
N PHE A 121 -0.80 15.09 1.23
CA PHE A 121 -0.56 14.20 2.35
C PHE A 121 -1.85 13.75 3.06
N HIS A 122 -2.86 14.61 3.12
CA HIS A 122 -4.16 14.28 3.73
C HIS A 122 -5.18 13.71 2.73
N ASP A 123 -4.95 13.94 1.44
CA ASP A 123 -5.84 13.51 0.38
C ASP A 123 -5.51 12.08 -0.07
N SER A 124 -6.52 11.38 -0.53
CA SER A 124 -6.42 10.02 -1.09
C SER A 124 -7.25 9.89 -2.34
N THR A 125 -7.63 11.02 -2.91
CA THR A 125 -8.33 11.12 -4.18
C THR A 125 -7.30 10.90 -5.28
N ASP A 126 -7.52 9.85 -6.06
CA ASP A 126 -6.73 9.48 -7.23
C ASP A 126 -5.20 9.31 -6.99
N PRO A 127 -4.80 8.42 -6.05
CA PRO A 127 -3.39 8.07 -5.86
C PRO A 127 -2.81 7.42 -7.10
N TYR A 128 -1.54 7.70 -7.41
CA TYR A 128 -0.79 6.79 -8.27
C TYR A 128 -0.37 5.57 -7.46
N ILE A 129 -0.78 4.39 -7.94
CA ILE A 129 -0.43 3.09 -7.36
C ILE A 129 0.15 2.21 -8.45
N ASP A 130 1.32 1.63 -8.18
CA ASP A 130 1.93 0.62 -9.04
C ASP A 130 2.50 -0.52 -8.22
N CYS A 131 2.13 -1.75 -8.57
CA CYS A 131 2.57 -2.97 -7.90
C CYS A 131 3.16 -3.95 -8.92
N VAL A 132 4.40 -4.41 -8.67
CA VAL A 132 5.05 -5.44 -9.49
C VAL A 132 5.75 -6.48 -8.62
N ARG A 133 6.20 -7.60 -9.20
CA ARG A 133 7.08 -8.51 -8.48
C ARG A 133 8.33 -7.76 -8.05
N ASN A 134 8.80 -8.02 -6.83
CA ASN A 134 9.95 -7.32 -6.28
C ASN A 134 11.22 -7.43 -7.16
N LYS A 135 11.40 -8.54 -7.87
CA LYS A 135 12.52 -8.72 -8.81
C LYS A 135 12.43 -7.84 -10.07
N ASP A 136 11.24 -7.36 -10.40
CA ASP A 136 10.96 -6.59 -11.62
C ASP A 136 10.91 -5.06 -11.34
N VAL A 137 11.18 -4.61 -10.10
CA VAL A 137 11.11 -3.19 -9.70
C VAL A 137 11.95 -2.28 -10.59
N LYS A 138 13.16 -2.73 -10.98
CA LYS A 138 14.08 -1.95 -11.84
C LYS A 138 13.47 -1.56 -13.18
N THR A 139 12.53 -2.34 -13.72
CA THR A 139 11.86 -2.02 -14.99
C THR A 139 10.76 -0.97 -14.83
N ARG A 140 10.37 -0.67 -13.59
CA ARG A 140 9.32 0.29 -13.22
C ARG A 140 9.86 1.57 -12.59
N ASP A 141 11.10 1.59 -12.13
CA ASP A 141 11.63 2.71 -11.32
C ASP A 141 11.51 4.07 -12.02
N VAL A 142 11.88 4.15 -13.30
CA VAL A 142 11.77 5.40 -14.08
C VAL A 142 10.32 5.86 -14.19
N ILE A 143 9.40 4.94 -14.51
CA ILE A 143 7.97 5.25 -14.67
C ILE A 143 7.36 5.66 -13.32
N ARG A 144 7.72 4.97 -12.24
CA ARG A 144 7.26 5.29 -10.88
C ARG A 144 7.75 6.65 -10.43
N HIS A 145 9.01 6.96 -10.71
CA HIS A 145 9.58 8.28 -10.42
C HIS A 145 8.83 9.36 -11.19
N ASP A 146 8.73 9.23 -12.52
CA ASP A 146 8.04 10.19 -13.38
C ASP A 146 6.58 10.43 -12.97
N LYS A 147 5.81 9.36 -12.71
CA LYS A 147 4.40 9.48 -12.31
C LYS A 147 4.23 10.09 -10.94
N CYS A 148 5.03 9.66 -9.95
CA CYS A 148 4.98 10.28 -8.64
C CYS A 148 5.43 11.73 -8.66
N SER A 149 6.39 12.10 -9.52
CA SER A 149 6.88 13.48 -9.67
C SER A 149 5.95 14.37 -10.48
N THR A 150 5.30 13.86 -11.53
CA THR A 150 4.36 14.64 -12.35
C THR A 150 3.10 14.99 -11.57
N LEU A 151 2.69 14.11 -10.64
CA LEU A 151 1.67 14.47 -9.67
C LEU A 151 2.06 15.77 -8.92
N LEU A 152 3.34 15.99 -8.62
CA LEU A 152 3.86 17.16 -7.90
C LEU A 152 3.81 18.47 -8.72
N HIS A 153 4.00 18.40 -10.05
CA HIS A 153 4.12 19.60 -10.90
C HIS A 153 2.82 20.05 -11.59
N GLY A 154 1.76 19.24 -11.55
CA GLY A 154 0.51 19.51 -12.29
C GLY A 154 -0.43 20.57 -11.68
N ALA A 155 0.06 21.57 -10.93
CA ALA A 155 -0.74 22.65 -10.34
C ALA A 155 -0.35 24.06 -10.82
N GLU A 156 0.36 24.18 -11.95
CA GLU A 156 0.49 25.44 -12.68
C GLU A 156 0.07 25.28 -14.14
N THR A 157 -1.24 25.11 -14.35
CA THR A 157 -1.89 25.66 -15.54
C THR A 157 -3.14 26.42 -15.11
N ILE A 158 -2.93 27.65 -14.61
CA ILE A 158 -3.94 28.69 -14.74
C ILE A 158 -4.05 28.97 -16.24
N SER A 159 -5.08 28.45 -16.88
CA SER A 159 -5.65 29.11 -18.05
C SER A 159 -7.11 29.38 -17.74
N SER A 160 -7.30 30.58 -17.23
CA SER A 160 -8.55 31.35 -17.19
C SER A 160 -9.57 30.92 -18.24
N PHE A 161 -10.76 30.58 -17.76
CA PHE A 161 -12.00 31.00 -18.42
C PHE A 161 -11.89 32.50 -18.72
N ASN A 162 -11.72 32.87 -19.99
CA ASN A 162 -12.16 34.18 -20.47
C ASN A 162 -13.43 33.94 -21.26
N ARG A 163 -14.54 34.23 -20.60
CA ARG A 163 -15.83 34.53 -21.22
C ARG A 163 -15.85 36.05 -21.43
N ASP A 164 -16.37 36.46 -22.58
CA ASP A 164 -16.66 37.84 -23.04
C ASP A 164 -15.41 38.60 -23.55
N VAL A 165 -15.37 39.24 -24.74
CA VAL A 165 -16.34 40.07 -25.47
C VAL A 165 -15.96 40.01 -26.98
N LEU A 166 -16.90 39.91 -27.93
CA LEU A 166 -17.30 41.04 -28.79
C LEU A 166 -18.58 40.70 -29.56
N ALA A 167 -19.54 41.60 -29.46
CA ALA A 167 -20.75 41.68 -30.27
C ALA A 167 -20.61 42.82 -31.30
N VAL A 168 -21.29 42.69 -32.45
CA VAL A 168 -21.75 43.76 -33.40
C VAL A 168 -20.64 44.41 -34.27
N SER A 169 -20.73 44.74 -35.56
CA SER A 169 -21.81 44.99 -36.56
C SER A 169 -21.30 44.80 -38.00
N ASP A 170 -22.24 44.55 -38.91
CA ASP A 170 -22.38 45.00 -40.33
C ASP A 170 -21.15 45.30 -41.21
N ASN A 171 -21.10 44.61 -42.37
CA ASN A 171 -21.29 45.24 -43.69
C ASN A 171 -21.71 44.20 -44.75
#